data_AF-A0A2N4STT9-F1
#
_entry.id   AF-A0A2N4STT9-F1
#
_cell.length_a   1.000
_cell.length_b   1.000
_cell.length_c   1.000
_cell.angle_alpha   90.00
_cell.angle_beta   90.00
_cell.angle_gamma   90.00
#
_symmetry.space_group_name_H-M   'P 1'
#
loop_
_entity.id
_entity.type
_entity.pdbx_description
1 polymer ?
#
loop_
_entity_poly.entity_id
_entity_poly.type
_entity_poly.pdbx_seq_one_letter_code
_entity_poly.pdbx_strand_id
1 'polypeptide(L)' 'MDSNLHSLSRQLIELRMAHADLDATIDRLSEDGAPPDELLMRRLKKRRLALRDQIAQLENALDPKEPA' A
#
# COMPACT_ATOMS: atom_id res chain seq x y z
N MET A 1 17.37 15.11 16.60
CA MET A 1 17.14 14.85 15.15
C MET A 1 15.95 13.89 14.96
N ASP A 2 14.99 13.90 15.88
CA ASP A 2 14.04 12.79 16.10
C ASP A 2 12.63 13.12 15.59
N SER A 3 12.37 14.38 15.25
CA SER A 3 11.06 14.82 14.73
C SER A 3 10.71 14.20 13.38
N ASN A 4 11.70 13.85 12.57
CA ASN A 4 11.48 13.27 11.24
C ASN A 4 11.06 11.79 11.30
N LEU A 5 11.52 11.05 12.31
CA LEU A 5 11.18 9.64 12.47
C LEU A 5 9.69 9.48 12.84
N HIS A 6 9.16 10.38 13.67
CA HIS A 6 7.75 10.40 14.02
C HIS A 6 6.84 10.70 12.82
N SER A 7 7.27 11.56 11.88
CA SER A 7 6.51 11.82 10.65
C SER A 7 6.56 10.63 9.69
N LEU A 8 7.71 9.96 9.55
CA LEU A 8 7.85 8.78 8.69
C LEU A 8 7.03 7.60 9.23
N SER A 9 7.08 7.32 10.54
CA SER A 9 6.26 6.27 11.14
C SER A 9 4.76 6.53 10.98
N ARG A 10 4.32 7.79 11.06
CA ARG A 10 2.93 8.17 10.78
C ARG A 10 2.56 7.93 9.32
N GLN A 11 3.41 8.35 8.39
CA GLN A 11 3.22 8.15 6.97
C GLN A 11 3.17 6.65 6.61
N LEU A 12 3.98 5.82 7.26
CA LEU A 12 3.94 4.36 7.11
C LEU A 12 2.58 3.79 7.52
N ILE A 13 2.02 4.25 8.63
CA ILE A 13 0.70 3.82 9.10
C ILE A 13 -0.37 4.21 8.08
N GLU A 14 -0.36 5.46 7.60
CA GLU A 14 -1.31 5.94 6.59
C GLU A 14 -1.25 5.12 5.29
N LEU A 15 -0.03 4.82 4.81
CA LEU A 15 0.17 3.99 3.62
C LEU A 15 -0.34 2.57 3.82
N ARG A 16 -0.09 1.95 4.99
CA ARG A 16 -0.59 0.61 5.33
C ARG A 16 -2.11 0.57 5.43
N MET A 17 -2.73 1.60 6.01
CA MET A 17 -4.19 1.73 6.04
C MET A 17 -4.77 1.85 4.63
N ALA A 18 -4.21 2.73 3.80
CA ALA A 18 -4.64 2.90 2.42
C ALA A 18 -4.48 1.61 1.59
N HIS A 19 -3.40 0.84 1.82
CA HIS A 19 -3.21 -0.46 1.19
C HIS A 19 -4.28 -1.45 1.61
N ALA A 20 -4.57 -1.56 2.92
CA ALA A 20 -5.57 -2.48 3.45
C ALA A 20 -6.99 -2.15 2.95
N ASP A 21 -7.36 -0.87 2.90
CA ASP A 21 -8.65 -0.42 2.36
C ASP A 21 -8.79 -0.76 0.86
N LEU A 22 -7.69 -0.62 0.11
CA LEU A 22 -7.66 -0.96 -1.30
C LEU A 22 -7.77 -2.46 -1.52
N ASP A 23 -7.12 -3.28 -0.69
CA ASP A 23 -7.28 -4.74 -0.69
C ASP A 23 -8.72 -5.14 -0.44
N ALA A 24 -9.32 -4.64 0.64
CA ALA A 24 -10.71 -4.93 0.97
C ALA A 24 -11.68 -4.50 -0.14
N THR A 25 -11.36 -3.44 -0.88
CA THR A 25 -12.15 -2.99 -2.04
C THR A 25 -12.01 -3.95 -3.21
N ILE A 26 -10.80 -4.44 -3.49
CA ILE A 26 -10.56 -5.44 -4.55
C ILE A 26 -11.28 -6.75 -4.22
N ASP A 27 -11.26 -7.18 -2.96
CA ASP A 27 -11.92 -8.40 -2.51
C ASP A 27 -13.43 -8.31 -2.69
N ARG A 28 -14.06 -7.23 -2.20
CA ARG A 28 -15.51 -6.98 -2.41
C ARG A 28 -15.90 -6.99 -3.89
N LEU A 29 -15.13 -6.31 -4.74
CA LEU A 29 -15.38 -6.27 -6.18
C LEU A 29 -15.20 -7.64 -6.85
N SER A 30 -14.39 -8.52 -6.26
CA SER A 30 -14.19 -9.88 -6.75
C SER A 30 -15.31 -10.82 -6.29
N GLU A 31 -15.93 -10.54 -5.13
CA GLU A 31 -17.03 -11.30 -4.54
C GLU A 31 -18.40 -10.95 -5.13
N ASP A 32 -18.61 -9.70 -5.58
CA ASP A 32 -19.90 -9.18 -6.07
C ASP A 32 -20.47 -9.91 -7.32
N GLY A 33 -19.71 -10.84 -7.93
CA GLY A 33 -20.19 -11.77 -8.96
C GLY A 33 -20.60 -11.14 -10.31
N ALA A 34 -20.57 -9.80 -10.40
CA ALA A 34 -20.74 -9.07 -11.65
C ALA A 34 -19.53 -9.28 -12.57
N PRO A 35 -19.69 -9.16 -13.91
CA PRO A 35 -18.56 -9.18 -14.82
C PRO A 35 -17.55 -8.13 -14.37
N PRO A 36 -16.33 -8.51 -13.96
CA PRO A 36 -15.38 -7.55 -13.44
C PRO A 36 -15.01 -6.60 -14.56
N ASP A 37 -15.12 -5.28 -14.31
CA ASP A 37 -14.47 -4.29 -15.17
C ASP A 37 -12.96 -4.55 -15.09
N GLU A 38 -12.43 -5.26 -16.09
CA GLU A 38 -11.04 -5.66 -16.13
C GLU A 38 -10.10 -4.46 -16.04
N LEU A 39 -10.51 -3.31 -16.60
CA LEU A 39 -9.69 -2.12 -16.65
C LEU A 39 -9.69 -1.42 -15.29
N LEU A 40 -10.82 -1.40 -14.59
CA LEU A 40 -10.88 -1.02 -13.16
C LEU A 40 -10.02 -1.95 -12.30
N MET A 41 -10.19 -3.27 -12.43
CA MET A 41 -9.46 -4.27 -11.64
C MET A 41 -7.94 -4.15 -11.84
N ARG A 42 -7.48 -3.97 -13.09
CA ARG A 42 -6.06 -3.72 -13.39
C ARG A 42 -5.55 -2.43 -12.75
N ARG A 43 -6.34 -1.35 -12.78
CA ARG A 43 -5.99 -0.07 -12.13
C ARG A 43 -5.87 -0.19 -10.62
N LEU A 44 -6.81 -0.88 -9.97
CA LEU A 44 -6.80 -1.10 -8.51
C LEU A 44 -5.59 -1.94 -8.10
N LYS A 45 -5.32 -3.05 -8.78
CA LYS A 45 -4.13 -3.89 -8.53
C LYS A 45 -2.82 -3.11 -8.73
N LYS A 46 -2.73 -2.26 -9.75
CA LYS A 46 -1.56 -1.39 -9.98
C LYS A 46 -1.38 -0.36 -8.85
N ARG A 47 -2.47 0.25 -8.37
CA ARG A 47 -2.43 1.15 -7.21
C ARG A 47 -1.98 0.43 -5.95
N ARG A 48 -2.46 -0.80 -5.72
CA ARG A 48 -2.04 -1.63 -4.58
C ARG A 48 -0.55 -1.92 -4.62
N LEU A 49 -0.04 -2.31 -5.78
CA LEU A 49 1.39 -2.54 -5.96
C LEU A 49 2.21 -1.28 -5.65
N ALA A 50 1.79 -0.12 -6.17
CA ALA A 50 2.47 1.14 -5.89
C ALA A 50 2.47 1.51 -4.39
N LEU A 51 1.35 1.28 -3.68
CA LEU A 51 1.29 1.49 -2.23
C LEU A 51 2.24 0.54 -1.50
N ARG A 52 2.29 -0.74 -1.90
CA ARG A 52 3.23 -1.72 -1.32
C ARG A 52 4.69 -1.30 -1.53
N ASP A 53 5.01 -0.82 -2.72
CA ASP A 53 6.38 -0.38 -3.05
C ASP A 53 6.75 0.88 -2.24
N GLN A 54 5.82 1.82 -2.05
CA GLN A 54 6.00 2.98 -1.17
C GLN A 54 6.20 2.58 0.29
N ILE A 55 5.41 1.62 0.79
CA ILE A 55 5.58 1.05 2.14
C ILE A 55 6.98 0.48 2.28
N ALA A 56 7.43 -0.36 1.35
CA ALA A 56 8.75 -0.97 1.39
C ALA A 56 9.88 0.07 1.35
N GLN A 57 9.75 1.11 0.52
CA GLN A 57 10.73 2.21 0.50
C GLN A 57 10.79 2.96 1.82
N LEU A 58 9.63 3.22 2.43
CA LEU A 58 9.56 3.97 3.69
C LEU A 58 10.04 3.12 4.88
N GLU A 59 9.76 1.81 4.86
CA GLU A 59 10.30 0.83 5.80
C GLU A 59 11.82 0.76 5.70
N ASN A 60 12.39 0.70 4.50
CA ASN A 60 13.84 0.74 4.30
C ASN A 60 14.48 2.07 4.74
N ALA A 61 13.73 3.19 4.68
CA ALA A 61 14.22 4.48 5.17
C ALA A 61 14.17 4.57 6.71
N LEU A 62 13.19 3.91 7.34
CA LEU A 62 13.05 3.84 8.81
C LEU A 62 14.01 2.83 9.43
N ASP A 63 14.22 1.70 8.76
CA ASP A 63 15.10 0.60 9.15
C ASP A 63 15.89 0.17 7.91
N PRO A 64 17.04 0.82 7.62
CA PRO A 64 17.89 0.44 6.50
C PRO A 64 18.46 -0.94 6.78
N LYS A 65 17.75 -1.97 6.33
CA LYS A 65 18.30 -3.32 6.23
C LYS A 65 19.45 -3.23 5.22
N GLU A 66 20.67 -3.29 5.72
CA GLU A 66 21.86 -3.43 4.88
C GLU A 66 21.60 -4.55 3.86
N PRO A 67 21.69 -4.27 2.54
CA PRO A 67 21.71 -5.35 1.58
C PRO A 67 23.02 -6.12 1.80
N ALA A 68 22.89 -7.37 2.27
CA ALA A 68 23.98 -8.33 2.37
C ALA A 68 24.62 -8.62 1.00
#